data_AF-A0A497HP65-F1
#
_entry.id   AF-A0A497HP65-F1
#
_cell.length_a   1.000
_cell.length_b   1.000
_cell.length_c   1.000
_cell.angle_alpha   90.00
_cell.angle_beta   90.00
_cell.angle_gamma   90.00
#
_symmetry.space_group_name_H-M   'P 1'
#
loop_
_entity.id
_entity.type
_entity.pdbx_description
1 polymer ?
#
loop_
_entity_poly.entity_id
_entity_poly.type
_entity_poly.pdbx_seq_one_letter_code
_entity_poly.pdbx_strand_id
1 'polypeptide(L)'
;MSGDDLKEFMTFRREGETRRPISVIKVNDNFILAIYKGRKGPADILIRYRQKLRNGKWSNIRTPKHIHWTVDILIKMFQEEILTKQFIDELMKIWEKEIQPMTQNERDRLELDELLNYDKVTLERFRELSKYGEYNVKFLLLLAKLLMLQEKTNYPKGQLFQTLLKRLKKGEDIFSILQTATLGRLG
;
A
#
# COMPACT_ATOMS: atom_id res chain seq x y z
N MET A 1 -5.86 10.40 -19.29
CA MET A 1 -7.00 9.65 -18.72
C MET A 1 -7.60 10.54 -17.66
N SER A 2 -8.88 10.86 -17.80
CA SER A 2 -9.67 11.52 -16.76
C SER A 2 -9.89 10.58 -15.56
N GLY A 3 -10.48 11.08 -14.47
CA GLY A 3 -10.82 10.27 -13.30
C GLY A 3 -11.78 9.12 -13.62
N ASP A 4 -12.77 9.38 -14.48
CA ASP A 4 -13.76 8.37 -14.88
C ASP A 4 -13.14 7.30 -15.81
N ASP A 5 -12.25 7.69 -16.71
CA ASP A 5 -11.49 6.74 -17.53
C ASP A 5 -10.66 5.78 -16.67
N LEU A 6 -10.06 6.29 -15.58
CA LEU A 6 -9.30 5.48 -14.64
C LEU A 6 -10.20 4.53 -13.86
N LYS A 7 -11.40 4.96 -13.46
CA LYS A 7 -12.36 4.08 -12.76
C LYS A 7 -12.81 2.94 -13.66
N GLU A 8 -13.10 3.22 -14.92
CA GLU A 8 -13.47 2.18 -15.89
C GLU A 8 -12.28 1.24 -16.17
N PHE A 9 -11.08 1.77 -16.36
CA PHE A 9 -9.87 0.96 -16.60
C PHE A 9 -9.48 0.03 -15.44
N MET A 10 -9.90 0.42 -14.23
CA MET A 10 -9.72 -0.36 -13.00
C MET A 10 -10.95 -1.22 -12.67
N THR A 11 -12.05 -1.12 -13.39
CA THR A 11 -13.21 -1.99 -13.18
C THR A 11 -12.91 -3.42 -13.64
N PHE A 12 -13.37 -4.41 -12.87
CA PHE A 12 -13.24 -5.83 -13.24
C PHE A 12 -14.46 -6.64 -12.83
N ARG A 13 -14.66 -7.79 -13.48
CA ARG A 13 -15.66 -8.78 -13.08
C ARG A 13 -15.05 -9.88 -12.24
N ARG A 14 -15.74 -10.28 -11.18
CA ARG A 14 -15.40 -11.45 -10.36
C ARG A 14 -16.68 -12.08 -9.83
N GLU A 15 -16.81 -13.39 -9.97
CA GLU A 15 -17.98 -14.15 -9.47
C GLU A 15 -19.31 -13.58 -10.01
N GLY A 16 -19.34 -13.19 -11.29
CA GLY A 16 -20.53 -12.60 -11.94
C GLY A 16 -20.80 -11.13 -11.60
N GLU A 17 -20.11 -10.54 -10.64
CA GLU A 17 -20.30 -9.17 -10.19
C GLU A 17 -19.29 -8.21 -10.83
N THR A 18 -19.77 -7.05 -11.29
CA THR A 18 -18.90 -5.95 -11.75
C THR A 18 -18.46 -5.12 -10.55
N ARG A 19 -17.16 -5.14 -10.26
CA ARG A 19 -16.55 -4.39 -9.15
C ARG A 19 -15.98 -3.08 -9.67
N ARG A 20 -16.63 -1.97 -9.31
CA ARG A 20 -16.17 -0.61 -9.62
C ARG A 20 -15.39 0.00 -8.44
N PRO A 21 -14.32 0.77 -8.70
CA PRO A 21 -13.59 1.46 -7.63
C PRO A 21 -14.45 2.49 -6.90
N ILE A 22 -14.20 2.64 -5.61
CA ILE A 22 -14.66 3.79 -4.81
C ILE A 22 -13.85 5.01 -5.26
N SER A 23 -12.52 4.91 -5.13
CA SER A 23 -11.56 5.91 -5.57
C SER A 23 -10.40 5.25 -6.33
N VAL A 24 -9.80 6.01 -7.24
CA VAL A 24 -8.71 5.60 -8.12
C VAL A 24 -7.74 6.75 -8.29
N ILE A 25 -6.45 6.44 -8.33
CA ILE A 25 -5.41 7.44 -8.54
C ILE A 25 -4.32 6.89 -9.45
N LYS A 26 -3.85 7.73 -10.36
CA LYS A 26 -2.59 7.50 -11.07
C LYS A 26 -1.46 8.06 -10.21
N VAL A 27 -0.80 7.18 -9.46
CA VAL A 27 0.27 7.57 -8.50
C VAL A 27 1.42 8.26 -9.26
N ASN A 28 1.75 7.73 -10.44
CA ASN A 28 2.74 8.23 -11.40
C ASN A 28 2.54 7.48 -12.74
N ASP A 29 3.45 7.63 -13.70
CA ASP A 29 3.37 6.98 -15.02
C ASP A 29 3.44 5.44 -15.01
N ASN A 30 3.89 4.86 -13.90
CA ASN A 30 4.11 3.42 -13.77
C ASN A 30 3.07 2.73 -12.89
N PHE A 31 2.29 3.45 -12.09
CA PHE A 31 1.37 2.83 -11.13
C PHE A 31 0.01 3.53 -11.09
N ILE A 32 -1.04 2.71 -11.16
CA ILE A 32 -2.43 3.11 -10.89
C ILE A 32 -2.90 2.28 -9.71
N LEU A 33 -3.49 2.93 -8.70
CA LEU A 33 -4.02 2.28 -7.50
C LEU A 33 -5.51 2.59 -7.39
N ALA A 34 -6.30 1.61 -6.98
CA ALA A 34 -7.73 1.74 -6.75
C ALA A 34 -8.15 1.01 -5.48
N ILE A 35 -9.18 1.54 -4.83
CA ILE A 35 -9.84 0.91 -3.68
C ILE A 35 -11.28 0.54 -4.03
N TYR A 36 -11.79 -0.54 -3.45
CA TYR A 36 -13.13 -1.07 -3.68
C TYR A 36 -13.73 -1.46 -2.33
N LYS A 37 -15.04 -1.69 -2.31
CA LYS A 37 -15.69 -2.31 -1.16
C LYS A 37 -15.12 -3.71 -0.92
N GLY A 38 -14.58 -3.92 0.27
CA GLY A 38 -14.09 -5.22 0.73
C GLY A 38 -15.23 -6.16 1.15
N ARG A 39 -14.88 -7.27 1.80
CA ARG A 39 -15.83 -8.29 2.27
C ARG A 39 -15.64 -8.69 3.74
N LYS A 40 -14.58 -8.24 4.42
CA LYS A 40 -14.27 -8.60 5.81
C LYS A 40 -15.12 -7.87 6.84
N GLY A 41 -15.72 -6.74 6.47
CA GLY A 41 -16.57 -5.93 7.34
C GLY A 41 -17.20 -4.75 6.59
N PRO A 42 -18.08 -3.98 7.25
CA PRO A 42 -18.82 -2.87 6.62
C PRO A 42 -17.93 -1.75 6.06
N ALA A 43 -16.80 -1.51 6.73
CA ALA A 43 -15.80 -0.51 6.37
C ALA A 43 -14.55 -1.13 5.70
N ASP A 44 -14.60 -2.40 5.30
CA ASP A 44 -13.46 -3.06 4.65
C ASP A 44 -13.18 -2.46 3.27
N ILE A 45 -11.89 -2.39 2.93
CA ILE A 45 -11.41 -1.98 1.62
C ILE A 45 -10.67 -3.12 0.95
N LEU A 46 -10.92 -3.29 -0.34
CA LEU A 46 -10.09 -4.12 -1.21
C LEU A 46 -9.16 -3.20 -1.98
N ILE A 47 -7.85 -3.39 -1.84
CA ILE A 47 -6.84 -2.63 -2.58
C ILE A 47 -6.49 -3.37 -3.87
N ARG A 48 -6.44 -2.66 -4.99
CA ARG A 48 -5.93 -3.18 -6.26
C ARG A 48 -5.02 -2.17 -6.93
N TYR A 49 -4.13 -2.67 -7.79
CA TYR A 49 -3.27 -1.81 -8.60
C TYR A 49 -2.97 -2.41 -9.96
N ARG A 50 -2.55 -1.54 -10.88
CA ARG A 50 -1.86 -1.92 -12.12
C ARG A 50 -0.47 -1.29 -12.11
N GLN A 51 0.48 -1.99 -12.70
CA GLN A 51 1.83 -1.48 -12.92
C GLN A 51 2.17 -1.51 -14.41
N LYS A 52 2.93 -0.53 -14.88
CA LYS A 52 3.46 -0.54 -16.24
C LYS A 52 4.61 -1.55 -16.29
N LEU A 53 4.51 -2.48 -17.25
CA LEU A 53 5.51 -3.51 -17.48
C LEU A 53 6.65 -2.94 -18.35
N ARG A 54 7.78 -3.66 -18.40
CA ARG A 54 8.95 -3.26 -19.21
C ARG A 54 8.62 -3.07 -20.70
N ASN A 55 7.61 -3.77 -21.21
CA ASN A 55 7.13 -3.61 -22.59
C ASN A 55 6.18 -2.41 -22.80
N GLY A 56 6.04 -1.53 -21.79
CA GLY A 56 5.19 -0.35 -21.83
C GLY A 56 3.69 -0.61 -21.61
N LYS A 57 3.25 -1.88 -21.57
CA LYS A 57 1.84 -2.24 -21.34
C LYS A 57 1.51 -2.24 -19.84
N TRP A 58 0.26 -1.93 -19.51
CA TRP A 58 -0.23 -2.11 -18.14
C TRP A 58 -0.40 -3.59 -17.81
N SER A 59 -0.04 -3.97 -16.59
CA SER A 59 -0.34 -5.29 -16.06
C SER A 59 -1.84 -5.52 -15.93
N ASN A 60 -2.25 -6.78 -15.80
CA ASN A 60 -3.55 -7.13 -15.22
C ASN A 60 -3.71 -6.50 -13.83
N ILE A 61 -4.96 -6.37 -13.36
CA ILE A 61 -5.26 -5.86 -12.02
C ILE A 61 -4.72 -6.85 -10.98
N ARG A 62 -3.85 -6.35 -10.09
CA ARG A 62 -3.18 -7.11 -9.04
C ARG A 62 -3.73 -6.73 -7.67
N THR A 63 -3.62 -7.65 -6.73
CA THR A 63 -3.80 -7.36 -5.30
C THR A 63 -2.43 -7.21 -4.67
N PRO A 64 -2.15 -6.11 -3.95
CA PRO A 64 -0.90 -5.98 -3.23
C PRO A 64 -0.83 -7.06 -2.14
N LYS A 65 0.36 -7.61 -1.93
CA LYS A 65 0.62 -8.55 -0.85
C LYS A 65 1.71 -7.95 0.04
N HIS A 66 1.56 -8.12 1.36
CA HIS A 66 2.58 -7.72 2.33
C HIS A 66 3.98 -8.18 1.91
N ILE A 67 4.12 -9.44 1.48
CA ILE A 67 5.39 -9.98 1.00
C ILE A 67 6.04 -9.16 -0.13
N HIS A 68 5.29 -8.65 -1.11
CA HIS A 68 5.89 -7.85 -2.18
C HIS A 68 6.38 -6.50 -1.65
N TRP A 69 5.62 -5.88 -0.75
CA TRP A 69 6.01 -4.64 -0.10
C TRP A 69 7.27 -4.87 0.77
N THR A 70 7.30 -5.94 1.55
CA THR A 70 8.43 -6.33 2.39
C THR A 70 9.70 -6.57 1.60
N VAL A 71 9.62 -7.34 0.50
CA VAL A 71 10.77 -7.61 -0.37
C VAL A 71 11.34 -6.30 -0.93
N ASP A 72 10.47 -5.37 -1.32
CA ASP A 72 10.89 -4.08 -1.85
C ASP A 72 11.63 -3.23 -0.81
N ILE A 73 11.15 -3.22 0.44
CA ILE A 73 11.83 -2.56 1.56
C ILE A 73 13.16 -3.25 1.89
N LEU A 74 13.24 -4.58 1.83
CA LEU A 74 14.50 -5.30 2.05
C LEU A 74 15.53 -4.94 0.99
N ILE A 75 15.15 -4.88 -0.29
CA ILE A 75 16.05 -4.43 -1.37
C ILE A 75 16.56 -3.02 -1.07
N LYS A 76 15.67 -2.09 -0.70
CA LYS A 76 16.06 -0.73 -0.29
C LYS A 76 16.98 -0.72 0.92
N MET A 77 16.72 -1.59 1.91
CA MET A 77 17.56 -1.73 3.11
C MET A 77 18.98 -2.18 2.76
N PHE A 78 19.14 -3.09 1.80
CA PHE A 78 20.45 -3.53 1.34
C PHE A 78 21.24 -2.48 0.56
N GLN A 79 20.54 -1.51 -0.06
CA GLN A 79 21.17 -0.48 -0.88
C GLN A 79 21.42 0.81 -0.09
N GLU A 80 20.46 1.21 0.74
CA GLU A 80 20.44 2.46 1.50
C GLU A 80 19.84 2.22 2.89
N GLU A 81 20.59 1.55 3.75
CA GLU A 81 20.12 1.09 5.06
C GLU A 81 19.62 2.26 5.94
N ILE A 82 20.43 3.31 6.07
CA ILE A 82 20.13 4.45 6.95
C ILE A 82 18.85 5.14 6.49
N LEU A 83 18.73 5.44 5.20
CA LEU A 83 17.57 6.13 4.64
C LEU A 83 16.32 5.25 4.70
N THR A 84 16.47 3.93 4.51
CA THR A 84 15.36 2.97 4.63
C THR A 84 14.86 2.85 6.06
N LYS A 85 15.76 2.85 7.07
CA LYS A 85 15.36 2.87 8.49
C LYS A 85 14.61 4.16 8.84
N GLN A 86 15.06 5.30 8.34
CA GLN A 86 14.33 6.58 8.50
C GLN A 86 12.96 6.56 7.82
N PHE A 87 12.84 5.88 6.68
CA PHE A 87 11.55 5.68 6.01
C PHE A 87 10.61 4.81 6.83
N ILE A 88 11.11 3.72 7.41
CA ILE A 88 10.33 2.87 8.33
C ILE A 88 9.89 3.66 9.57
N ASP A 89 10.75 4.53 10.11
CA ASP A 89 10.38 5.40 11.23
C ASP A 89 9.24 6.35 10.88
N GLU A 90 9.23 6.88 9.66
CA GLU A 90 8.11 7.70 9.20
C GLU A 90 6.81 6.88 9.14
N LEU A 91 6.87 5.67 8.58
CA LEU A 91 5.73 4.75 8.55
C LEU A 91 5.23 4.38 9.96
N MET A 92 6.12 4.22 10.93
CA MET A 92 5.74 3.97 12.31
C MET A 92 5.02 5.18 12.93
N LYS A 93 5.48 6.41 12.66
CA LYS A 93 4.78 7.62 13.12
C LYS A 93 3.38 7.72 12.51
N ILE A 94 3.23 7.44 11.22
CA ILE A 94 1.94 7.43 10.52
C ILE A 94 1.00 6.41 11.15
N TRP A 95 1.48 5.19 11.42
CA TRP A 95 0.71 4.16 12.12
C TRP A 95 0.24 4.66 13.48
N GLU A 96 1.10 5.30 14.27
CA GLU A 96 0.80 5.67 15.66
C GLU A 96 -0.08 6.92 15.76
N LYS A 97 0.11 7.91 14.87
CA LYS A 97 -0.46 9.25 15.02
C LYS A 97 -1.56 9.59 14.02
N GLU A 98 -1.47 9.07 12.79
CA GLU A 98 -2.37 9.49 11.70
C GLU A 98 -3.48 8.47 11.44
N ILE A 99 -3.14 7.18 11.35
CA ILE A 99 -4.10 6.16 10.92
C ILE A 99 -5.06 5.80 12.05
N GLN A 100 -6.35 5.98 11.81
CA GLN A 100 -7.44 5.53 12.69
C GLN A 100 -8.35 4.53 11.96
N PRO A 101 -9.04 3.63 12.68
CA PRO A 101 -10.07 2.78 12.08
C PRO A 101 -11.15 3.63 11.38
N MET A 102 -11.64 3.18 10.22
CA MET A 102 -12.70 3.88 9.51
C MET A 102 -14.08 3.30 9.79
N THR A 103 -15.08 4.17 9.70
CA THR A 103 -16.49 3.83 9.56
C THR A 103 -16.84 3.49 8.11
N GLN A 104 -18.02 2.92 7.88
CA GLN A 104 -18.51 2.63 6.53
C GLN A 104 -18.67 3.91 5.71
N ASN A 105 -19.17 5.00 6.31
CA ASN A 105 -19.38 6.28 5.63
C ASN A 105 -18.05 6.92 5.20
N GLU A 106 -17.02 6.86 6.05
CA GLU A 106 -15.68 7.32 5.69
C GLU A 106 -15.09 6.47 4.56
N ARG A 107 -15.26 5.15 4.61
CA ARG A 107 -14.82 4.25 3.53
C ARG A 107 -15.48 4.57 2.19
N ASP A 108 -16.78 4.84 2.18
CA ASP A 108 -17.54 5.16 0.96
C ASP A 108 -17.18 6.54 0.36
N ARG A 109 -16.53 7.42 1.13
CA ARG A 109 -16.06 8.75 0.72
C ARG A 109 -14.53 8.86 0.62
N LEU A 110 -13.81 7.75 0.80
CA LEU A 110 -12.36 7.74 0.86
C LEU A 110 -11.74 8.13 -0.48
N GLU A 111 -11.04 9.26 -0.54
CA GLU A 111 -10.33 9.71 -1.73
C GLU A 111 -8.83 9.47 -1.63
N LEU A 112 -8.27 8.77 -2.63
CA LEU A 112 -6.86 8.39 -2.62
C LEU A 112 -5.91 9.58 -2.80
N ASP A 113 -6.35 10.66 -3.45
CA ASP A 113 -5.57 11.89 -3.59
C ASP A 113 -5.29 12.54 -2.23
N GLU A 114 -6.25 12.48 -1.29
CA GLU A 114 -6.09 13.01 0.07
C GLU A 114 -5.06 12.18 0.86
N LEU A 115 -5.12 10.85 0.73
CA LEU A 115 -4.13 9.95 1.36
C LEU A 115 -2.73 10.11 0.77
N LEU A 116 -2.67 10.48 -0.52
CA LEU A 116 -1.41 10.69 -1.24
C LEU A 116 -0.84 12.10 -1.04
N ASN A 117 -1.61 13.03 -0.48
CA ASN A 117 -1.19 14.41 -0.21
C ASN A 117 -0.19 14.48 0.95
N TYR A 118 0.97 13.87 0.74
CA TYR A 118 2.15 14.02 1.58
C TYR A 118 2.81 15.35 1.31
N ASP A 119 3.40 15.90 2.36
CA ASP A 119 4.23 17.08 2.21
C ASP A 119 5.41 16.79 1.28
N LYS A 120 5.72 17.77 0.41
CA LYS A 120 6.77 17.64 -0.60
C LYS A 120 8.15 17.37 0.03
N VAL A 121 8.37 17.83 1.26
CA VAL A 121 9.64 17.68 1.97
C VAL A 121 9.90 16.21 2.30
N THR A 122 8.89 15.50 2.82
CA THR A 122 8.95 14.06 3.09
C THR A 122 9.17 13.26 1.81
N LEU A 123 8.46 13.59 0.73
CA LEU A 123 8.62 12.89 -0.55
C LEU A 123 10.03 13.09 -1.13
N GLU A 124 10.57 14.31 -1.06
CA GLU A 124 11.92 14.59 -1.57
C GLU A 124 12.99 13.92 -0.72
N ARG A 125 12.85 13.94 0.62
CA ARG A 125 13.77 13.28 1.56
C ARG A 125 14.00 11.81 1.22
N PHE A 126 12.94 11.10 0.85
CA PHE A 126 13.02 9.67 0.56
C PHE A 126 13.14 9.35 -0.94
N ARG A 127 13.23 10.36 -1.81
CA ARG A 127 13.24 10.18 -3.26
C ARG A 127 14.31 9.20 -3.74
N GLU A 128 15.48 9.21 -3.11
CA GLU A 128 16.61 8.33 -3.44
C GLU A 128 16.22 6.84 -3.38
N LEU A 129 15.39 6.44 -2.42
CA LEU A 129 14.94 5.05 -2.30
C LEU A 129 14.16 4.58 -3.52
N SER A 130 13.58 5.49 -4.31
CA SER A 130 12.85 5.15 -5.54
C SER A 130 13.73 4.59 -6.66
N LYS A 131 15.07 4.64 -6.52
CA LYS A 131 16.02 4.03 -7.45
C LYS A 131 16.19 2.52 -7.25
N TYR A 132 15.79 2.00 -6.09
CA TYR A 132 16.01 0.60 -5.71
C TYR A 132 14.68 -0.16 -5.63
N GLY A 133 14.67 -1.43 -6.02
CA GLY A 133 13.45 -2.25 -6.00
C GLY A 133 12.50 -1.96 -7.17
N GLU A 134 11.28 -2.49 -7.06
CA GLU A 134 10.21 -2.35 -8.07
C GLU A 134 9.36 -1.10 -7.82
N TYR A 135 9.13 -0.75 -6.56
CA TYR A 135 8.20 0.30 -6.18
C TYR A 135 8.93 1.61 -5.82
N ASN A 136 8.45 2.73 -6.36
CA ASN A 136 8.89 4.03 -5.87
C ASN A 136 8.24 4.39 -4.53
N VAL A 137 8.85 5.36 -3.84
CA VAL A 137 8.43 5.75 -2.49
C VAL A 137 6.99 6.23 -2.43
N LYS A 138 6.55 7.00 -3.44
CA LYS A 138 5.18 7.51 -3.49
C LYS A 138 4.15 6.37 -3.50
N PHE A 139 4.42 5.31 -4.26
CA PHE A 139 3.58 4.11 -4.28
C PHE A 139 3.68 3.32 -2.96
N LEU A 140 4.89 3.14 -2.42
CA LEU A 140 5.09 2.42 -1.15
C LEU A 140 4.39 3.08 0.03
N LEU A 141 4.45 4.41 0.12
CA LEU A 141 3.77 5.20 1.16
C LEU A 141 2.26 5.03 1.08
N LEU A 142 1.68 5.21 -0.11
CA LEU A 142 0.24 5.05 -0.30
C LEU A 142 -0.19 3.63 0.03
N LEU A 143 0.54 2.64 -0.46
CA LEU A 143 0.23 1.24 -0.21
C LEU A 143 0.35 0.91 1.28
N ALA A 144 1.39 1.40 1.97
CA ALA A 144 1.54 1.22 3.40
C ALA A 144 0.36 1.84 4.16
N LYS A 145 0.02 3.12 3.92
CA LYS A 145 -1.14 3.78 4.53
C LYS A 145 -2.42 2.97 4.37
N LEU A 146 -2.70 2.47 3.17
CA LEU A 146 -3.90 1.66 2.90
C LEU A 146 -3.87 0.31 3.62
N LEU A 147 -2.73 -0.36 3.69
CA LEU A 147 -2.59 -1.61 4.45
C LEU A 147 -2.80 -1.37 5.95
N MET A 148 -2.23 -0.29 6.49
CA MET A 148 -2.44 0.10 7.89
C MET A 148 -3.91 0.40 8.19
N LEU A 149 -4.56 1.17 7.30
CA LEU A 149 -5.96 1.56 7.42
C LEU A 149 -6.88 0.33 7.37
N GLN A 150 -6.64 -0.57 6.42
CA GLN A 150 -7.36 -1.85 6.31
C GLN A 150 -7.15 -2.72 7.55
N GLU A 151 -5.94 -2.76 8.10
CA GLU A 151 -5.64 -3.56 9.29
C GLU A 151 -6.34 -3.00 10.53
N LYS A 152 -6.17 -1.71 10.84
CA LYS A 152 -6.82 -1.09 12.01
C LYS A 152 -8.34 -1.14 11.93
N THR A 153 -8.91 -1.04 10.72
CA THR A 153 -10.36 -1.07 10.52
C THR A 153 -10.95 -2.47 10.74
N ASN A 154 -10.31 -3.51 10.19
CA ASN A 154 -10.85 -4.87 10.24
C ASN A 154 -10.37 -5.67 11.46
N TYR A 155 -9.22 -5.31 12.02
CA TYR A 155 -8.58 -6.01 13.12
C TYR A 155 -8.09 -4.98 14.14
N PRO A 156 -8.95 -4.42 15.02
CA PRO A 156 -8.55 -3.38 15.98
C PRO A 156 -7.45 -3.82 16.95
N LYS A 157 -7.32 -5.14 17.21
CA LYS A 157 -6.24 -5.74 18.00
C LYS A 157 -5.05 -6.21 17.14
N GLY A 158 -5.17 -6.12 15.81
CA GLY A 158 -4.16 -6.49 14.83
C GLY A 158 -2.99 -5.51 14.85
N GLN A 159 -1.78 -6.08 14.85
CA GLN A 159 -0.52 -5.32 14.79
C GLN A 159 0.49 -5.99 13.85
N LEU A 160 0.02 -6.72 12.84
CA LEU A 160 0.84 -7.39 11.83
C LEU A 160 1.72 -6.38 11.10
N PHE A 161 1.16 -5.31 10.54
CA PHE A 161 1.95 -4.32 9.81
C PHE A 161 2.94 -3.60 10.74
N GLN A 162 2.51 -3.22 11.94
CA GLN A 162 3.41 -2.60 12.93
C GLN A 162 4.54 -3.54 13.35
N THR A 163 4.24 -4.82 13.58
CA THR A 163 5.23 -5.85 13.90
C THR A 163 6.22 -6.01 12.75
N LEU A 164 5.74 -6.05 11.51
CA LEU A 164 6.58 -6.15 10.32
C LEU A 164 7.55 -4.97 10.23
N LEU A 165 7.09 -3.73 10.45
CA LEU A 165 7.95 -2.54 10.48
C LEU A 165 9.04 -2.63 11.56
N LYS A 166 8.66 -3.05 12.77
CA LYS A 166 9.62 -3.22 13.89
C LYS A 166 10.69 -4.26 13.58
N ARG A 167 10.31 -5.41 13.01
CA ARG A 167 11.25 -6.47 12.63
C ARG A 167 12.20 -6.02 11.52
N LEU A 168 11.68 -5.35 10.49
CA LEU A 168 12.49 -4.76 9.42
C LEU A 168 13.51 -3.77 9.98
N LYS A 169 13.09 -2.85 10.86
CA LYS A 169 13.98 -1.84 11.45
C LYS A 169 15.08 -2.47 12.31
N LYS A 170 14.72 -3.47 13.12
CA LYS A 170 15.65 -4.19 14.00
C LYS A 170 16.69 -5.01 13.21
N GLY A 171 16.43 -5.28 11.94
CA GLY A 171 17.30 -6.12 11.11
C GLY A 171 17.24 -7.59 11.53
N GLU A 172 16.04 -8.09 11.86
CA GLU A 172 15.86 -9.52 12.13
C GLU A 172 16.14 -10.36 10.87
N ASP A 173 16.32 -11.66 11.07
CA ASP A 173 16.55 -12.62 9.99
C ASP A 173 15.49 -12.49 8.87
N ILE A 174 15.96 -12.56 7.62
CA ILE A 174 15.13 -12.35 6.43
C ILE A 174 13.99 -13.37 6.37
N PHE A 175 14.25 -14.64 6.68
CA PHE A 175 13.20 -15.67 6.62
C PHE A 175 12.12 -15.43 7.68
N SER A 176 12.49 -14.98 8.88
CA SER A 176 11.53 -14.55 9.91
C SER A 176 10.67 -13.35 9.45
N ILE A 177 11.29 -12.37 8.79
CA ILE A 177 10.60 -11.21 8.22
C ILE A 177 9.62 -11.63 7.12
N LEU A 178 10.07 -12.46 6.17
CA LEU A 178 9.22 -12.95 5.08
C LEU A 178 8.08 -13.82 5.60
N GLN A 179 8.34 -14.68 6.59
CA GLN A 179 7.30 -15.48 7.25
C GLN A 179 6.21 -14.57 7.81
N THR A 180 6.59 -13.53 8.56
CA THR A 180 5.66 -12.52 9.09
C THR A 180 4.83 -11.88 7.98
N ALA A 181 5.47 -11.48 6.87
CA ALA A 181 4.79 -10.89 5.73
C ALA A 181 3.82 -11.86 5.00
N THR A 182 3.95 -13.17 5.21
CA THR A 182 3.02 -14.17 4.66
C THR A 182 1.87 -14.54 5.61
N LEU A 183 1.96 -14.22 6.91
CA LEU A 183 0.93 -14.57 7.91
C LEU A 183 -0.45 -13.95 7.62
N GLY A 184 -0.52 -12.87 6.84
CA GLY A 184 -1.79 -12.28 6.39
C GLY A 184 -2.65 -13.18 5.48
N ARG A 185 -2.24 -14.44 5.25
CA ARG A 185 -2.99 -15.49 4.53
C ARG A 185 -3.63 -16.54 5.45
N LEU A 186 -3.41 -16.52 6.76
CA LEU A 186 -3.89 -17.56 7.69
C LEU A 186 -5.17 -17.19 8.45
N GLY A 187 -6.04 -16.38 7.84
CA GLY A 187 -7.37 -16.07 8.37
C GLY A 187 -8.40 -15.95 7.25
#